data_AF-A0A849EVP8-F1
#
_entry.id   AF-A0A849EVP8-F1
#
_cell.length_a   1.000
_cell.length_b   1.000
_cell.length_c   1.000
_cell.angle_alpha   90.00
_cell.angle_beta   90.00
_cell.angle_gamma   90.00
#
_symmetry.space_group_name_H-M   'P 1'
#
loop_
_entity.id
_entity.type
_entity.pdbx_description
1 polymer ?
#
loop_
_entity_poly.entity_id
_entity_poly.type
_entity_poly.pdbx_seq_one_letter_code
_entity_poly.pdbx_strand_id
1 'polypeptide(L)'
;MNGSFQVCAKKPAGRILLFAGAILFGLAQPPVATSAGEASGRPAPFADANVRLEQNATDQDVEVVFEVKAGDKGLSKLSVVAPDGRTVVDFSAPDATTMGIRQFSFESPEPRDVQRLKAAYPQGVYTFDGITADGEPYHSTSALNHALPATVAFIRPKADARAVGTHDVQIAWTPVKHLAAYIIEIQHAALGVELTAKLPAPASTFAVPNGYLLPGEQYQLSIGTISKEGNISFVETTFTTAENAK
;
A
#
# COMPACT_ATOMS: atom_id res chain seq x y z
N MET A 1 49.39 13.91 1.50
CA MET A 1 48.59 14.15 0.28
C MET A 1 47.14 14.25 0.70
N ASN A 2 46.48 15.29 0.20
CA ASN A 2 45.22 15.85 0.67
C ASN A 2 44.03 14.92 0.49
N GLY A 3 43.08 15.02 1.43
CA GLY A 3 41.83 14.27 1.43
C GLY A 3 40.77 14.83 0.50
N SER A 4 39.62 14.15 0.46
CA SER A 4 38.32 14.79 0.54
C SER A 4 37.30 13.79 1.09
N PHE A 5 36.84 14.05 2.31
CA PHE A 5 35.63 13.48 2.88
C PHE A 5 34.45 14.31 2.35
N GLN A 6 33.43 13.66 1.82
CA GLN A 6 32.14 14.31 1.59
C GLN A 6 31.09 13.70 2.52
N VAL A 7 31.02 14.27 3.73
CA VAL A 7 29.88 14.14 4.63
C VAL A 7 28.77 14.99 4.02
N CYS A 8 27.75 14.35 3.46
CA CYS A 8 26.54 15.07 3.09
C CYS A 8 25.66 15.21 4.33
N ALA A 9 25.75 16.36 5.00
CA ALA A 9 24.86 16.75 6.07
C ALA A 9 23.43 16.85 5.52
N LYS A 10 22.55 15.91 5.90
CA LYS A 10 21.09 16.09 5.75
C LYS A 10 20.67 17.24 6.69
N LYS A 11 20.29 18.38 6.10
CA LYS A 11 19.58 19.44 6.82
C LYS A 11 18.30 18.86 7.46
N PRO A 12 17.94 19.23 8.70
CA PRO A 12 16.64 18.90 9.24
C PRO A 12 15.63 19.88 8.63
N ALA A 13 14.85 19.41 7.67
CA ALA A 13 13.70 20.11 7.13
C ALA A 13 12.62 19.06 6.86
N GLY A 14 11.42 19.29 7.42
CA GLY A 14 10.17 18.55 7.26
C GLY A 14 10.28 17.16 6.64
N ARG A 15 10.26 16.13 7.49
CA ARG A 15 10.10 14.74 7.06
C ARG A 15 8.73 14.60 6.39
N ILE A 16 8.71 14.69 5.07
CA ILE A 16 7.68 14.07 4.23
C ILE A 16 8.01 12.58 4.29
N LEU A 17 7.20 11.80 5.01
CA LEU A 17 7.25 10.35 4.93
C LEU A 17 6.42 9.96 3.71
N LEU A 18 7.07 9.31 2.75
CA LEU A 18 6.42 8.61 1.65
C LEU A 18 5.72 7.37 2.22
N PHE A 19 4.48 7.15 1.81
CA PHE A 19 3.63 6.06 2.33
C PHE A 19 3.66 4.87 1.39
N ALA A 20 4.67 4.02 1.55
CA ALA A 20 4.69 2.68 0.95
C ALA A 20 3.96 1.69 1.87
N GLY A 21 2.63 1.84 1.98
CA GLY A 21 1.78 0.90 2.69
C GLY A 21 1.61 -0.36 1.86
N ALA A 22 2.47 -1.37 2.03
CA ALA A 22 2.27 -2.69 1.43
C ALA A 22 1.02 -3.36 2.02
N ILE A 23 -0.16 -3.08 1.47
CA ILE A 23 -1.43 -3.66 1.89
C ILE A 23 -1.51 -5.10 1.38
N LEU A 24 -1.15 -6.04 2.25
CA LEU A 24 -1.44 -7.46 2.03
C LEU A 24 -2.96 -7.68 1.99
N PHE A 25 -3.52 -7.92 0.81
CA PHE A 25 -4.91 -8.34 0.64
C PHE A 25 -5.10 -9.79 1.11
N GLY A 26 -5.44 -9.96 2.38
CA GLY A 26 -5.93 -11.23 2.91
C GLY A 26 -7.40 -11.44 2.55
N LEU A 27 -7.70 -11.99 1.37
CA LEU A 27 -9.02 -12.55 1.10
C LEU A 27 -9.11 -13.91 1.80
N ALA A 28 -10.04 -14.05 2.75
CA ALA A 28 -10.41 -15.35 3.31
C ALA A 28 -11.00 -16.21 2.19
N GLN A 29 -10.22 -17.16 1.70
CA GLN A 29 -10.68 -18.11 0.68
C GLN A 29 -11.40 -19.29 1.35
N PRO A 30 -12.48 -19.83 0.73
CA PRO A 30 -13.04 -21.10 1.15
C PRO A 30 -12.01 -22.23 0.94
N PRO A 31 -12.10 -23.35 1.68
CA PRO A 31 -11.16 -24.46 1.55
C PRO A 31 -11.20 -25.02 0.12
N VAL A 32 -10.06 -24.95 -0.57
CA VAL A 32 -9.87 -25.58 -1.88
C VAL A 32 -9.81 -27.08 -1.67
N ALA A 33 -10.77 -27.80 -2.25
CA ALA A 33 -10.73 -29.25 -2.33
C ALA A 33 -9.54 -29.67 -3.20
N THR A 34 -8.65 -30.50 -2.65
CA THR A 34 -7.51 -31.06 -3.36
C THR A 34 -8.00 -32.03 -4.44
N SER A 35 -8.08 -31.58 -5.69
CA SER A 35 -8.11 -32.51 -6.82
C SER A 35 -6.67 -32.78 -7.27
N ALA A 36 -6.19 -34.00 -7.06
CA ALA A 36 -5.10 -34.53 -7.86
C ALA A 36 -5.59 -34.60 -9.30
N GLY A 37 -5.00 -33.81 -10.20
CA GLY A 37 -5.41 -33.72 -11.60
C GLY A 37 -4.28 -33.17 -12.48
N GLU A 38 -4.03 -33.90 -13.56
CA GLU A 38 -3.12 -33.67 -14.69
C GLU A 38 -2.65 -32.22 -14.95
N ALA A 39 -1.36 -32.08 -15.28
CA ALA A 39 -0.75 -30.84 -15.76
C ALA A 39 -1.42 -30.38 -17.07
N SER A 40 -2.50 -29.61 -16.94
CA SER A 40 -3.05 -28.83 -18.04
C SER A 40 -2.01 -27.78 -18.44
N GLY A 41 -1.64 -27.70 -19.72
CA GLY A 41 -0.64 -26.74 -20.24
C GLY A 41 -1.03 -25.26 -20.17
N ARG A 42 -1.98 -24.87 -19.29
CA ARG A 42 -2.38 -23.49 -19.05
C ARG A 42 -1.66 -22.98 -17.79
N PRO A 43 -1.11 -21.74 -17.81
CA PRO A 43 -0.50 -21.14 -16.63
C PRO A 43 -1.46 -21.03 -15.43
N ALA A 44 -0.93 -21.18 -14.23
CA ALA A 44 -1.69 -21.00 -12.99
C ALA A 44 -2.01 -19.51 -12.74
N PRO A 45 -3.11 -19.16 -12.07
CA PRO A 45 -3.34 -17.78 -11.64
C PRO A 45 -2.42 -17.41 -10.48
N PHE A 46 -2.10 -16.13 -10.36
CA PHE A 46 -1.44 -15.61 -9.15
C PHE A 46 -2.41 -15.61 -7.97
N ALA A 47 -1.86 -15.75 -6.75
CA ALA A 47 -2.65 -15.58 -5.53
C ALA A 47 -3.03 -14.10 -5.32
N ASP A 48 -2.14 -13.19 -5.73
CA ASP A 48 -2.39 -11.75 -5.82
C ASP A 48 -1.75 -11.23 -7.13
N ALA A 49 -2.51 -10.48 -7.92
CA ALA A 49 -2.02 -9.78 -9.11
C ALA A 49 -2.93 -8.57 -9.32
N ASN A 50 -2.53 -7.44 -8.77
CA ASN A 50 -3.33 -6.23 -8.75
C ASN A 50 -2.52 -5.02 -9.18
N VAL A 51 -3.19 -4.11 -9.89
CA VAL A 51 -2.71 -2.76 -10.17
C VAL A 51 -3.76 -1.77 -9.69
N ARG A 52 -3.35 -0.73 -8.97
CA ARG A 52 -4.27 0.29 -8.45
C ARG A 52 -3.63 1.67 -8.48
N LEU A 53 -4.48 2.69 -8.53
CA LEU A 53 -4.12 4.08 -8.36
C LEU A 53 -4.35 4.50 -6.92
N GLU A 54 -3.37 5.14 -6.31
CA GLU A 54 -3.47 5.75 -5.00
C GLU A 54 -3.28 7.26 -5.11
N GLN A 55 -3.89 8.01 -4.19
CA GLN A 55 -3.62 9.44 -4.00
C GLN A 55 -3.43 9.74 -2.52
N ASN A 56 -2.49 10.62 -2.21
CA ASN A 56 -2.51 11.37 -0.96
C ASN A 56 -3.13 12.74 -1.24
N ALA A 57 -4.39 12.91 -0.84
CA ALA A 57 -5.11 14.16 -1.09
C ALA A 57 -4.55 15.34 -0.29
N THR A 58 -3.81 15.06 0.79
CA THR A 58 -3.15 16.09 1.62
C THR A 58 -1.98 16.71 0.87
N ASP A 59 -1.14 15.86 0.26
CA ASP A 59 0.10 16.27 -0.41
C ASP A 59 -0.06 16.48 -1.93
N GLN A 60 -1.24 16.11 -2.44
CA GLN A 60 -1.69 16.30 -3.82
C GLN A 60 -0.84 15.53 -4.85
N ASP A 61 -0.32 14.38 -4.44
CA ASP A 61 0.38 13.44 -5.30
C ASP A 61 -0.42 12.14 -5.45
N VAL A 62 0.09 11.32 -6.38
CA VAL A 62 -0.55 10.10 -6.85
C VAL A 62 0.51 9.08 -7.19
N GLU A 63 0.18 7.81 -7.08
CA GLU A 63 1.05 6.72 -7.50
C GLU A 63 0.26 5.54 -8.07
N VAL A 64 0.95 4.68 -8.81
CA VAL A 64 0.45 3.38 -9.23
C VAL A 64 1.21 2.30 -8.48
N VAL A 65 0.46 1.43 -7.83
CA VAL A 65 1.00 0.30 -7.06
C VAL A 65 0.64 -1.02 -7.75
N PHE A 66 1.63 -1.89 -7.89
CA PHE A 66 1.49 -3.26 -8.34
C PHE A 66 1.78 -4.21 -7.18
N GLU A 67 0.81 -5.06 -6.83
CA GLU A 67 1.00 -6.13 -5.85
C GLU A 67 0.94 -7.47 -6.59
N VAL A 68 1.97 -8.28 -6.41
CA VAL A 68 2.06 -9.59 -7.04
C VAL A 68 2.51 -10.62 -6.02
N LYS A 69 1.74 -11.68 -5.88
CA LYS A 69 2.07 -12.83 -5.04
C LYS A 69 1.75 -14.11 -5.79
N ALA A 70 2.78 -14.94 -5.97
CA ALA A 70 2.57 -16.29 -6.46
C ALA A 70 1.84 -17.16 -5.42
N GLY A 71 1.59 -18.42 -5.75
CA GLY A 71 1.19 -19.44 -4.78
C GLY A 71 2.30 -19.70 -3.76
N ASP A 72 2.62 -20.96 -3.47
CA ASP A 72 3.61 -21.28 -2.44
C ASP A 72 5.07 -21.21 -2.87
N LYS A 73 5.33 -20.99 -4.16
CA LYS A 73 6.66 -20.96 -4.76
C LYS A 73 7.12 -19.55 -5.08
N GLY A 74 8.44 -19.34 -5.08
CA GLY A 74 9.04 -18.10 -5.56
C GLY A 74 9.11 -18.03 -7.09
N LEU A 75 8.96 -16.82 -7.63
CA LEU A 75 9.15 -16.51 -9.04
C LEU A 75 10.64 -16.32 -9.35
N SER A 76 11.10 -16.99 -10.40
CA SER A 76 12.38 -16.71 -11.05
C SER A 76 12.24 -15.59 -12.08
N LYS A 77 11.04 -15.37 -12.63
CA LYS A 77 10.70 -14.28 -13.54
C LYS A 77 9.32 -13.71 -13.27
N LEU A 78 9.16 -12.41 -13.47
CA LEU A 78 7.88 -11.71 -13.45
C LEU A 78 7.91 -10.58 -14.49
N SER A 79 6.86 -10.51 -15.32
CA SER A 79 6.63 -9.42 -16.26
C SER A 79 5.23 -8.86 -16.05
N VAL A 80 5.10 -7.54 -16.10
CA VAL A 80 3.81 -6.85 -16.16
C VAL A 80 3.76 -5.99 -17.41
N VAL A 81 2.76 -6.23 -18.25
CA VAL A 81 2.55 -5.53 -19.52
C VAL A 81 1.33 -4.63 -19.42
N ALA A 82 1.50 -3.37 -19.76
CA ALA A 82 0.47 -2.35 -19.78
C ALA A 82 -0.50 -2.52 -20.97
N PRO A 83 -1.69 -1.89 -20.94
CA PRO A 83 -2.68 -1.98 -22.01
C PRO A 83 -2.20 -1.53 -23.39
N ASP A 84 -1.18 -0.68 -23.44
CA ASP A 84 -0.54 -0.19 -24.66
C ASP A 84 0.63 -1.07 -25.14
N GLY A 85 0.85 -2.22 -24.49
CA GLY A 85 1.87 -3.21 -24.84
C GLY A 85 3.25 -2.94 -24.24
N ARG A 86 3.44 -1.86 -23.47
CA ARG A 86 4.73 -1.60 -22.79
C ARG A 86 4.90 -2.51 -21.57
N THR A 87 6.09 -3.09 -21.41
CA THR A 87 6.48 -3.72 -20.15
C THR A 87 6.76 -2.65 -19.09
N VAL A 88 6.05 -2.70 -17.96
CA VAL A 88 6.20 -1.77 -16.84
C VAL A 88 6.92 -2.38 -15.63
N VAL A 89 6.96 -3.71 -15.56
CA VAL A 89 7.78 -4.48 -14.61
C VAL A 89 8.46 -5.60 -15.40
N ASP A 90 9.77 -5.75 -15.25
CA ASP A 90 10.55 -6.88 -15.75
C ASP A 90 11.54 -7.29 -14.66
N PHE A 91 11.24 -8.40 -14.00
CA PHE A 91 12.07 -8.97 -12.95
C PHE A 91 12.62 -10.32 -13.38
N SER A 92 13.91 -10.53 -13.14
CA SER A 92 14.57 -11.82 -13.19
C SER A 92 15.38 -12.03 -11.91
N ALA A 93 15.25 -13.20 -11.31
CA ALA A 93 16.05 -13.59 -10.16
C ALA A 93 17.54 -13.57 -10.56
N PRO A 94 18.43 -12.91 -9.78
CA PRO A 94 19.84 -12.80 -10.13
C PRO A 94 20.58 -14.13 -10.25
N ASP A 95 20.09 -15.16 -9.55
CA ASP A 95 20.68 -16.50 -9.52
C ASP A 95 19.58 -17.57 -9.66
N ALA A 96 19.72 -18.41 -10.69
CA ALA A 96 18.78 -19.48 -11.04
C ALA A 96 18.76 -20.63 -10.02
N THR A 97 19.72 -20.68 -9.10
CA THR A 97 19.76 -21.67 -8.01
C THR A 97 18.99 -21.23 -6.77
N THR A 98 18.50 -19.99 -6.74
CA THR A 98 17.65 -19.49 -5.66
C THR A 98 16.23 -20.05 -5.75
N MET A 99 15.49 -20.03 -4.64
CA MET A 99 14.07 -20.41 -4.62
C MET A 99 13.15 -19.35 -5.27
N GLY A 100 13.71 -18.30 -5.88
CA GLY A 100 12.97 -17.14 -6.40
C GLY A 100 12.43 -16.21 -5.32
N ILE A 101 11.61 -15.25 -5.73
CA ILE A 101 10.93 -14.28 -4.85
C ILE A 101 9.42 -14.49 -4.95
N ARG A 102 8.76 -14.69 -3.81
CA ARG A 102 7.33 -15.08 -3.78
C ARG A 102 6.37 -13.90 -3.91
N GLN A 103 6.75 -12.74 -3.40
CA GLN A 103 5.90 -11.56 -3.35
C GLN A 103 6.68 -10.31 -3.74
N PHE A 104 6.01 -9.43 -4.48
CA PHE A 104 6.54 -8.16 -4.96
C PHE A 104 5.51 -7.07 -4.72
N SER A 105 6.00 -5.93 -4.27
CA SER A 105 5.29 -4.67 -4.29
C SER A 105 6.15 -3.69 -5.10
N PHE A 106 5.55 -3.09 -6.13
CA PHE A 106 6.21 -2.07 -6.95
C PHE A 106 5.35 -0.81 -6.96
N GLU A 107 6.00 0.31 -6.65
CA GLU A 107 5.36 1.62 -6.60
C GLU A 107 6.03 2.52 -7.63
N SER A 108 5.23 3.32 -8.32
CA SER A 108 5.76 4.44 -9.11
C SER A 108 6.25 5.55 -8.18
N PRO A 109 7.04 6.53 -8.65
CA PRO A 109 7.18 7.79 -7.93
C PRO A 109 5.81 8.43 -7.66
N GLU A 110 5.75 9.34 -6.68
CA GLU A 110 4.54 10.09 -6.28
C GLU A 110 4.57 11.53 -6.84
N PRO A 111 4.34 11.77 -8.15
CA PRO A 111 4.33 13.11 -8.69
C PRO A 111 3.01 13.83 -8.38
N ARG A 112 3.10 15.16 -8.21
CA ARG A 112 1.93 16.06 -8.31
C ARG A 112 1.43 16.24 -9.76
N ASP A 113 2.24 15.87 -10.75
CA ASP A 113 1.85 15.85 -12.16
C ASP A 113 1.03 14.59 -12.47
N VAL A 114 -0.23 14.64 -12.08
CA VAL A 114 -1.19 13.54 -12.23
C VAL A 114 -1.36 13.12 -13.69
N GLN A 115 -1.32 14.07 -14.63
CA GLN A 115 -1.52 13.77 -16.05
C GLN A 115 -0.34 12.97 -16.62
N ARG A 116 0.88 13.31 -16.22
CA ARG A 116 2.05 12.53 -16.59
C ARG A 116 2.01 11.12 -16.01
N LEU A 117 1.60 10.95 -14.75
CA LEU A 117 1.43 9.62 -14.15
C LEU A 117 0.41 8.79 -14.96
N LYS A 118 -0.77 9.35 -15.21
CA LYS A 118 -1.86 8.68 -15.95
C LYS A 118 -1.47 8.32 -17.38
N ALA A 119 -0.65 9.14 -18.04
CA ALA A 119 -0.10 8.81 -19.35
C ALA A 119 0.96 7.69 -19.28
N ALA A 120 1.79 7.68 -18.25
CA ALA A 120 2.78 6.62 -18.03
C ALA A 120 2.14 5.27 -17.71
N TYR A 121 1.01 5.28 -16.99
CA TYR A 121 0.24 4.12 -16.57
C TYR A 121 -1.22 4.24 -17.03
N PRO A 122 -1.50 3.94 -18.32
CA PRO A 122 -2.82 4.13 -18.90
C PRO A 122 -3.87 3.22 -18.26
N GLN A 123 -5.12 3.68 -18.26
CA GLN A 123 -6.27 2.85 -17.89
C GLN A 123 -6.44 1.68 -18.88
N GLY A 124 -6.79 0.51 -18.36
CA GLY A 124 -7.04 -0.70 -19.14
C GLY A 124 -6.59 -1.96 -18.41
N VAL A 125 -6.54 -3.06 -19.16
CA VAL A 125 -6.12 -4.37 -18.63
C VAL A 125 -4.61 -4.51 -18.69
N TYR A 126 -4.00 -4.74 -17.53
CA TYR A 126 -2.60 -5.13 -17.38
C TYR A 126 -2.51 -6.65 -17.31
N THR A 127 -1.47 -7.19 -17.94
CA THR A 127 -1.18 -8.62 -17.96
C THR A 127 0.02 -8.92 -17.09
N PHE A 128 -0.12 -9.90 -16.21
CA PHE A 128 0.91 -10.38 -15.30
C PHE A 128 1.30 -11.78 -15.75
N ASP A 129 2.58 -11.99 -16.03
CA ASP A 129 3.14 -13.28 -16.40
C ASP A 129 4.32 -13.60 -15.49
N GLY A 130 4.40 -14.85 -15.02
CA GLY A 130 5.45 -15.28 -14.10
C GLY A 130 5.95 -16.68 -14.41
N ILE A 131 7.15 -16.98 -13.96
CA ILE A 131 7.71 -18.34 -13.99
C ILE A 131 8.32 -18.59 -12.61
N THR A 132 7.97 -19.72 -11.98
CA THR A 132 8.56 -20.11 -10.70
C THR A 132 10.02 -20.56 -10.86
N ALA A 133 10.74 -20.73 -9.75
CA ALA A 133 12.07 -21.34 -9.77
C ALA A 133 12.07 -22.76 -10.38
N ASP A 134 10.96 -23.49 -10.26
CA ASP A 134 10.79 -24.84 -10.81
C ASP A 134 10.28 -24.85 -12.28
N GLY A 135 10.12 -23.68 -12.90
CA GLY A 135 9.66 -23.56 -14.29
C GLY A 135 8.14 -23.58 -14.50
N GLU A 136 7.35 -23.50 -13.42
CA GLU A 136 5.89 -23.46 -13.51
C GLU A 136 5.39 -22.06 -13.95
N PRO A 137 4.59 -21.96 -15.02
CA PRO A 137 4.12 -20.67 -15.52
C PRO A 137 2.89 -20.15 -14.77
N TYR A 138 2.85 -18.83 -14.55
CA TYR A 138 1.75 -18.09 -13.95
C TYR A 138 1.23 -17.02 -14.89
N HIS A 139 -0.09 -16.77 -14.88
CA HIS A 139 -0.74 -15.75 -15.69
C HIS A 139 -1.97 -15.18 -14.97
N SER A 140 -2.11 -13.85 -14.93
CA SER A 140 -3.33 -13.17 -14.48
C SER A 140 -3.46 -11.81 -15.15
N THR A 141 -4.63 -11.19 -15.02
CA THR A 141 -4.86 -9.83 -15.49
C THR A 141 -5.52 -9.00 -14.41
N SER A 142 -5.27 -7.68 -14.43
CA SER A 142 -5.91 -6.73 -13.53
C SER A 142 -6.19 -5.43 -14.27
N ALA A 143 -7.33 -4.80 -13.99
CA ALA A 143 -7.77 -3.59 -14.69
C ALA A 143 -7.46 -2.35 -13.85
N LEU A 144 -6.59 -1.48 -14.36
CA LEU A 144 -6.42 -0.15 -13.78
C LEU A 144 -7.49 0.78 -14.36
N ASN A 145 -8.17 1.51 -13.49
CA ASN A 145 -8.93 2.70 -13.86
C ASN A 145 -8.41 3.90 -13.06
N HIS A 146 -8.67 5.11 -13.54
CA HIS A 146 -8.17 6.32 -12.89
C HIS A 146 -9.20 7.04 -12.01
N ALA A 147 -10.31 6.38 -11.67
CA ALA A 147 -11.32 6.92 -10.78
C ALA A 147 -10.91 6.70 -9.32
N LEU A 148 -10.70 7.79 -8.59
CA LEU A 148 -10.33 7.76 -7.19
C LEU A 148 -11.58 7.86 -6.30
N PRO A 149 -11.66 7.12 -5.19
CA PRO A 149 -12.77 7.25 -4.24
C PRO A 149 -12.75 8.62 -3.55
N ALA A 150 -13.91 9.06 -3.06
CA ALA A 150 -13.99 10.28 -2.24
C ALA A 150 -13.23 10.10 -0.92
N THR A 151 -12.66 11.18 -0.40
CA THR A 151 -11.92 11.19 0.86
C THR A 151 -12.85 11.33 2.08
N VAL A 152 -12.30 11.09 3.27
CA VAL A 152 -12.97 11.38 4.54
C VAL A 152 -12.59 12.78 5.05
N ALA A 153 -13.30 13.27 6.06
CA ALA A 153 -12.84 14.33 6.94
C ALA A 153 -12.69 13.81 8.38
N PHE A 154 -11.62 14.23 9.05
CA PHE A 154 -11.37 13.90 10.45
C PHE A 154 -12.42 14.54 11.37
N ILE A 155 -13.07 13.73 12.19
CA ILE A 155 -13.95 14.19 13.27
C ILE A 155 -13.15 14.23 14.57
N ARG A 156 -12.44 13.14 14.91
CA ARG A 156 -11.53 13.04 16.07
C ARG A 156 -10.37 12.07 15.80
N PRO A 157 -9.16 12.32 16.32
CA PRO A 157 -8.72 13.63 16.77
C PRO A 157 -8.86 14.66 15.63
N LYS A 158 -9.09 15.92 15.98
CA LYS A 158 -9.08 16.99 14.97
C LYS A 158 -7.67 17.12 14.40
N ALA A 159 -7.57 17.74 13.22
CA ALA A 159 -6.27 18.01 12.65
C ALA A 159 -5.38 18.81 13.62
N ASP A 160 -4.13 18.39 13.75
CA ASP A 160 -3.13 18.94 14.67
C ASP A 160 -3.56 18.98 16.14
N ALA A 161 -4.47 18.11 16.57
CA ALA A 161 -4.88 18.02 17.96
C ALA A 161 -3.67 17.85 18.89
N ARG A 162 -3.76 18.47 20.07
CA ARG A 162 -2.75 18.39 21.13
C ARG A 162 -3.40 17.82 22.38
N ALA A 163 -2.56 17.25 23.26
CA ALA A 163 -2.99 16.65 24.51
C ALA A 163 -4.08 15.57 24.32
N VAL A 164 -3.99 14.78 23.24
CA VAL A 164 -4.85 13.60 23.05
C VAL A 164 -4.51 12.57 24.12
N GLY A 165 -5.50 11.95 24.76
CA GLY A 165 -5.24 10.88 25.73
C GLY A 165 -4.40 9.74 25.13
N THR A 166 -3.79 8.91 25.97
CA THR A 166 -3.06 7.71 25.52
C THR A 166 -3.87 6.42 25.67
N HIS A 167 -5.04 6.51 26.30
CA HIS A 167 -5.94 5.40 26.60
C HIS A 167 -7.33 5.69 26.05
N ASP A 168 -8.02 4.64 25.60
CA ASP A 168 -9.38 4.66 25.07
C ASP A 168 -9.56 5.69 23.93
N VAL A 169 -8.50 5.92 23.16
CA VAL A 169 -8.50 6.84 22.03
C VAL A 169 -9.34 6.27 20.91
N GLN A 170 -10.33 7.05 20.48
CA GLN A 170 -11.16 6.73 19.33
C GLN A 170 -10.85 7.69 18.19
N ILE A 171 -10.42 7.13 17.06
CA ILE A 171 -10.36 7.83 15.79
C ILE A 171 -11.75 7.76 15.16
N ALA A 172 -12.24 8.87 14.62
CA ALA A 172 -13.56 9.01 14.02
C ALA A 172 -13.49 9.92 12.78
N TRP A 173 -14.24 9.55 11.74
CA TRP A 173 -14.24 10.25 10.46
C TRP A 173 -15.64 10.30 9.84
N THR A 174 -15.83 11.17 8.86
CA THR A 174 -17.09 11.26 8.12
C THR A 174 -17.32 10.00 7.27
N PRO A 175 -18.51 9.37 7.32
CA PRO A 175 -18.82 8.23 6.46
C PRO A 175 -18.82 8.62 4.98
N VAL A 176 -18.24 7.76 4.14
CA VAL A 176 -18.23 7.87 2.68
C VAL A 176 -19.02 6.70 2.08
N LYS A 177 -19.84 7.01 1.08
CA LYS A 177 -20.69 6.00 0.41
C LYS A 177 -19.91 5.28 -0.69
N HIS A 178 -20.37 4.08 -1.04
CA HIS A 178 -19.90 3.29 -2.19
C HIS A 178 -18.43 2.84 -2.14
N LEU A 179 -17.85 2.70 -0.94
CA LEU A 179 -16.52 2.13 -0.73
C LEU A 179 -16.57 0.61 -0.52
N ALA A 180 -15.43 -0.05 -0.76
CA ALA A 180 -15.18 -1.42 -0.32
C ALA A 180 -14.77 -1.48 1.16
N ALA A 181 -13.89 -0.56 1.58
CA ALA A 181 -13.27 -0.57 2.90
C ALA A 181 -12.67 0.80 3.24
N TYR A 182 -12.26 0.94 4.50
CA TYR A 182 -11.28 1.95 4.92
C TYR A 182 -9.97 1.27 5.28
N ILE A 183 -8.88 2.02 5.23
CA ILE A 183 -7.61 1.70 5.86
C ILE A 183 -7.23 2.84 6.80
N ILE A 184 -6.69 2.50 7.97
CA ILE A 184 -6.18 3.46 8.94
C ILE A 184 -4.73 3.13 9.18
N GLU A 185 -3.90 4.17 9.18
CA GLU A 185 -2.50 4.11 9.53
C GLU A 185 -2.22 5.11 10.65
N ILE A 186 -1.54 4.63 11.70
CA ILE A 186 -1.04 5.45 12.79
C ILE A 186 0.46 5.22 12.85
N GLN A 187 1.25 6.28 12.72
CA GLN A 187 2.69 6.16 12.59
C GLN A 187 3.43 7.04 13.58
N HIS A 188 4.48 6.46 14.18
CA HIS A 188 5.43 7.15 15.02
C HIS A 188 6.79 7.25 14.34
N ALA A 189 7.01 8.31 13.56
CA ALA A 189 8.17 8.45 12.67
C ALA A 189 9.54 8.44 13.39
N ALA A 190 9.61 8.82 14.67
CA ALA A 190 10.85 8.78 15.44
C ALA A 190 11.23 7.36 15.89
N LEU A 191 10.24 6.48 16.08
CA LEU A 191 10.46 5.09 16.52
C LEU A 191 10.36 4.09 15.37
N GLY A 192 9.87 4.51 14.20
CA GLY A 192 9.63 3.62 13.07
C GLY A 192 8.55 2.58 13.36
N VAL A 193 7.56 2.93 14.19
CA VAL A 193 6.43 2.06 14.53
C VAL A 193 5.21 2.52 13.73
N GLU A 194 4.47 1.56 13.18
CA GLU A 194 3.27 1.79 12.40
C GLU A 194 2.20 0.77 12.79
N LEU A 195 0.96 1.23 12.87
CA LEU A 195 -0.22 0.40 13.01
C LEU A 195 -1.09 0.63 11.79
N THR A 196 -1.40 -0.46 11.09
CA THR A 196 -2.26 -0.46 9.92
C THR A 196 -3.49 -1.32 10.19
N ALA A 197 -4.68 -0.82 9.91
CA ALA A 197 -5.93 -1.55 10.09
C ALA A 197 -6.88 -1.34 8.91
N LYS A 198 -7.31 -2.45 8.28
CA LYS A 198 -8.35 -2.44 7.25
C LYS A 198 -9.71 -2.68 7.88
N LEU A 199 -10.68 -1.81 7.61
CA LEU A 199 -12.01 -1.81 8.21
C LEU A 199 -13.10 -1.93 7.15
N PRO A 200 -14.23 -2.58 7.45
CA PRO A 200 -15.33 -2.71 6.50
C PRO A 200 -15.99 -1.34 6.21
N ALA A 201 -16.61 -1.19 5.03
CA ALA A 201 -17.22 0.06 4.57
C ALA A 201 -18.21 0.76 5.53
N PRO A 202 -18.96 0.07 6.43
CA PRO A 202 -19.81 0.75 7.40
C PRO A 202 -19.06 1.40 8.56
N ALA A 203 -17.77 1.11 8.75
CA ALA A 203 -16.99 1.68 9.85
C ALA A 203 -16.87 3.20 9.70
N SER A 204 -16.97 3.90 10.82
CA SER A 204 -16.73 5.34 10.93
C SER A 204 -15.90 5.71 12.16
N THR A 205 -15.45 4.68 12.90
CA THR A 205 -14.60 4.82 14.07
C THR A 205 -13.64 3.64 14.19
N PHE A 206 -12.53 3.87 14.89
CA PHE A 206 -11.54 2.86 15.24
C PHE A 206 -11.01 3.16 16.64
N ALA A 207 -11.00 2.15 17.51
CA ALA A 207 -10.39 2.26 18.83
C ALA A 207 -8.91 1.91 18.72
N VAL A 208 -8.04 2.86 19.08
CA VAL A 208 -6.60 2.61 19.12
C VAL A 208 -6.31 1.66 20.29
N PRO A 209 -5.57 0.57 20.08
CA PRO A 209 -5.23 -0.35 21.17
C PRO A 209 -4.52 0.38 22.32
N ASN A 210 -5.00 0.15 23.54
CA ASN A 210 -4.36 0.68 24.75
C ASN A 210 -2.91 0.17 24.81
N GLY A 211 -1.97 1.08 25.12
CA GLY A 211 -0.53 0.80 25.13
C GLY A 211 0.19 1.04 23.79
N TYR A 212 -0.52 1.34 22.70
CA TYR A 212 0.12 1.74 21.44
C TYR A 212 0.65 3.19 21.47
N LEU A 213 -0.10 4.09 22.11
CA LEU A 213 0.23 5.52 22.18
C LEU A 213 1.10 5.84 23.39
N LEU A 214 2.26 6.45 23.15
CA LEU A 214 3.17 6.95 24.16
C LEU A 214 2.77 8.39 24.56
N PRO A 215 2.95 8.79 25.84
CA PRO A 215 2.70 10.16 26.30
C PRO A 215 3.68 11.18 25.69
N GLY A 216 3.22 12.39 25.41
CA GLY A 216 4.04 13.51 24.92
C GLY A 216 4.55 13.37 23.47
N GLU A 217 4.11 12.34 22.74
CA GLU A 217 4.62 12.01 21.41
C GLU A 217 3.68 12.47 20.29
N GLN A 218 4.27 12.74 19.12
CA GLN A 218 3.52 13.08 17.90
C GLN A 218 3.36 11.85 17.01
N TYR A 219 2.14 11.67 16.53
CA TYR A 219 1.78 10.63 15.57
C TYR A 219 1.24 11.26 14.29
N GLN A 220 1.59 10.66 13.15
CA GLN A 220 0.87 10.85 11.91
C GLN A 220 -0.30 9.88 11.87
N LEU A 221 -1.44 10.36 11.39
CA LEU A 221 -2.67 9.61 11.23
C LEU A 221 -3.14 9.76 9.78
N SER A 222 -3.25 8.65 9.09
CA SER A 222 -3.77 8.58 7.72
C SER A 222 -5.04 7.73 7.69
N ILE A 223 -6.05 8.17 6.93
CA ILE A 223 -7.25 7.39 6.63
C ILE A 223 -7.40 7.31 5.13
N GLY A 224 -7.31 6.08 4.61
CA GLY A 224 -7.55 5.76 3.21
C GLY A 224 -8.97 5.26 2.99
N THR A 225 -9.61 5.73 1.92
CA THR A 225 -10.85 5.14 1.39
C THR A 225 -10.52 4.23 0.22
N ILE A 226 -11.08 3.02 0.20
CA ILE A 226 -10.80 2.02 -0.85
C ILE A 226 -12.05 1.86 -1.72
N SER A 227 -11.91 2.09 -3.02
CA SER A 227 -13.00 1.87 -3.99
C SER A 227 -13.30 0.38 -4.19
N LYS A 228 -14.41 0.05 -4.85
CA LYS A 228 -14.74 -1.36 -5.18
C LYS A 228 -13.75 -1.99 -6.15
N GLU A 229 -13.09 -1.15 -6.94
CA GLU A 229 -12.09 -1.49 -7.94
C GLU A 229 -10.67 -1.50 -7.33
N GLY A 230 -10.51 -1.10 -6.07
CA GLY A 230 -9.25 -1.20 -5.33
C GLY A 230 -8.41 0.08 -5.28
N ASN A 231 -8.79 1.16 -5.97
CA ASN A 231 -8.10 2.45 -5.88
C ASN A 231 -8.26 3.07 -4.49
N ILE A 232 -7.26 3.84 -4.05
CA ILE A 232 -7.20 4.38 -2.68
C ILE A 232 -7.06 5.90 -2.68
N SER A 233 -7.75 6.57 -1.76
CA SER A 233 -7.55 7.98 -1.47
C SER A 233 -7.27 8.20 0.00
N PHE A 234 -6.07 8.66 0.33
CA PHE A 234 -5.66 9.00 1.69
C PHE A 234 -5.90 10.48 2.00
N VAL A 235 -6.23 10.73 3.26
CA VAL A 235 -6.09 12.03 3.93
C VAL A 235 -5.30 11.83 5.20
N GLU A 236 -4.51 12.84 5.55
CA GLU A 236 -3.55 12.74 6.63
C GLU A 236 -3.65 13.92 7.59
N THR A 237 -3.20 13.68 8.81
CA THR A 237 -3.04 14.70 9.82
C THR A 237 -1.99 14.26 10.83
N THR A 238 -1.58 15.19 11.70
CA THR A 238 -0.89 14.84 12.94
C THR A 238 -1.78 15.00 14.16
N PHE A 239 -1.43 14.32 15.25
CA PHE A 239 -1.87 14.66 16.59
C PHE A 239 -0.74 14.41 17.60
N THR A 240 -0.80 15.09 18.75
CA THR A 240 0.17 14.93 19.84
C THR A 240 -0.56 14.45 21.09
N THR A 241 -0.03 13.41 21.72
CA THR A 241 -0.59 12.86 22.96
C THR A 241 -0.30 13.78 24.15
N ALA A 242 -1.08 13.63 25.21
CA ALA A 242 -0.85 14.30 26.47
C ALA A 242 0.44 13.81 27.11
N GLU A 243 1.15 14.71 27.78
CA GLU A 243 2.23 14.36 28.69
C GLU A 243 1.71 13.47 29.83
N ASN A 244 2.59 12.70 30.47
CA ASN A 244 2.23 12.05 31.72
C ASN A 244 1.77 13.09 32.74
N ALA A 245 0.66 12.83 33.42
CA ALA A 245 0.34 13.55 34.64
C ALA A 245 1.50 13.33 35.62
N LYS A 246 2.22 14.41 35.95
CA LYS A 246 3.25 14.40 37.00
C LYS A 246 2.64 14.12 38.36
#